data_AF-A0A954HQQ1-F1
#
_entry.id   AF-A0A954HQQ1-F1
#
_cell.length_a   1.000
_cell.length_b   1.000
_cell.length_c   1.000
_cell.angle_alpha   90.00
_cell.angle_beta   90.00
_cell.angle_gamma   90.00
#
_symmetry.space_group_name_H-M   'P 1'
#
loop_
_entity.id
_entity.type
_entity.pdbx_description
1 polymer ?
#
loop_
_entity_poly.entity_id
_entity_poly.type
_entity_poly.pdbx_seq_one_letter_code
_entity_poly.pdbx_strand_id
1 'polypeptide(L)' 'MTSIVEQQYQAAMSALSPYQRMERCVALTAWAREMIAGRILEEQGPLNDRELKWQVALQIYGSDPRTRQLIEQGMADVSG' A
#
# COMPACT_ATOMS: atom_id res chain seq x y z
N MET A 1 10.51 -13.89 -26.83
CA MET A 1 11.44 -12.75 -26.93
C MET A 1 10.94 -11.68 -25.99
N THR A 2 11.74 -11.33 -24.99
CA THR A 2 11.44 -10.30 -23.98
C THR A 2 11.56 -8.91 -24.60
N SER A 3 10.65 -7.97 -24.31
CA SER A 3 10.66 -6.65 -24.95
C SER A 3 11.91 -5.83 -24.58
N ILE A 4 12.30 -4.85 -25.41
CA ILE A 4 13.44 -3.95 -25.12
C ILE A 4 13.21 -3.22 -23.78
N VAL A 5 11.99 -2.79 -23.49
CA VAL A 5 11.61 -2.10 -22.25
C VAL A 5 11.85 -3.01 -21.03
N GLU A 6 11.45 -4.27 -21.15
CA GLU A 6 11.60 -5.25 -20.07
C GLU A 6 13.07 -5.60 -19.82
N GLN A 7 13.89 -5.66 -20.87
CA GLN A 7 15.34 -5.84 -20.74
C GLN A 7 16.01 -4.65 -20.03
N GLN A 8 15.63 -3.41 -20.39
CA GLN A 8 16.14 -2.20 -19.74
C GLN A 8 15.74 -2.12 -18.27
N TYR A 9 14.48 -2.45 -17.97
CA TYR A 9 13.99 -2.55 -16.59
C TYR A 9 14.80 -3.57 -15.79
N GLN A 10 15.00 -4.78 -16.33
CA GLN A 10 15.75 -5.83 -15.64
C GLN A 10 17.20 -5.44 -15.38
N ALA A 11 17.86 -4.77 -16.33
CA ALA A 11 19.21 -4.27 -16.16
C ALA A 11 19.29 -3.20 -15.05
N ALA A 12 18.37 -2.24 -15.06
CA ALA A 12 18.29 -1.21 -14.03
C ALA A 12 18.04 -1.82 -12.64
N MET A 13 17.10 -2.77 -12.54
CA MET A 13 16.81 -3.48 -11.30
C MET A 13 17.99 -4.29 -10.80
N SER A 14 18.75 -4.93 -11.69
CA SER A 14 19.94 -5.72 -11.33
C SER A 14 21.09 -4.86 -10.81
N ALA A 15 21.21 -3.61 -11.27
CA ALA A 15 22.23 -2.67 -10.83
C ALA A 15 21.97 -2.08 -9.42
N LEU A 16 20.77 -2.24 -8.86
CA LEU A 16 20.44 -1.71 -7.54
C LEU A 16 21.15 -2.48 -6.41
N SER A 17 21.80 -1.73 -5.52
CA SER A 17 22.28 -2.23 -4.23
C SER A 17 21.12 -2.70 -3.33
N PRO A 18 21.38 -3.54 -2.31
CA PRO A 18 20.35 -3.94 -1.35
C PRO A 18 19.63 -2.76 -0.68
N TYR A 19 20.36 -1.70 -0.35
CA TYR A 19 19.79 -0.48 0.24
C TYR A 19 18.80 0.20 -0.72
N GLN A 20 19.20 0.45 -1.96
CA GLN A 20 18.34 1.10 -2.96
C GLN A 20 17.12 0.25 -3.31
N ARG A 21 17.25 -1.08 -3.27
CA ARG A 21 16.10 -1.99 -3.42
C ARG A 21 15.10 -1.79 -2.28
N MET A 22 15.58 -1.69 -1.04
CA MET A 22 14.72 -1.44 0.11
C MET A 22 14.04 -0.06 0.03
N GLU A 23 14.81 0.98 -0.27
CA GLU A 23 14.30 2.34 -0.47
C GLU A 23 13.18 2.38 -1.51
N ARG A 24 13.40 1.71 -2.65
CA ARG A 24 12.38 1.57 -3.70
C ARG A 24 11.14 0.83 -3.20
N CYS A 25 11.29 -0.26 -2.45
CA CYS A 25 10.15 -0.99 -1.89
C CYS A 25 9.34 -0.13 -0.92
N VAL A 26 9.99 0.68 -0.09
CA VAL A 26 9.33 1.63 0.81
C VAL A 26 8.56 2.67 0.00
N ALA A 27 9.18 3.27 -1.01
CA ALA A 27 8.54 4.26 -1.88
C ALA A 27 7.32 3.67 -2.62
N LEU A 28 7.43 2.46 -3.17
CA LEU A 28 6.32 1.77 -3.83
C LEU A 28 5.19 1.45 -2.85
N THR A 29 5.52 1.09 -1.61
CA THR A 29 4.52 0.82 -0.57
C THR A 29 3.77 2.09 -0.16
N ALA A 30 4.48 3.22 -0.05
CA ALA A 30 3.86 4.51 0.23
C ALA A 30 2.94 4.95 -0.92
N TRP A 31 3.41 4.87 -2.16
CA TRP A 31 2.62 5.18 -3.35
C TRP A 31 1.36 4.32 -3.46
N ALA A 32 1.47 3.01 -3.21
CA ALA A 32 0.31 2.12 -3.21
C ALA A 32 -0.74 2.51 -2.16
N ARG A 33 -0.30 2.91 -0.95
CA ARG A 33 -1.20 3.40 0.11
C ARG A 33 -1.92 4.68 -0.30
N GLU A 34 -1.25 5.61 -0.95
CA GLU A 34 -1.84 6.86 -1.45
C GLU A 34 -2.89 6.60 -2.53
N MET A 35 -2.59 5.71 -3.49
CA MET A 35 -3.57 5.32 -4.51
C MET A 35 -4.83 4.69 -3.91
N ILE A 36 -4.65 3.79 -2.95
CA ILE A 36 -5.78 3.14 -2.25
C ILE A 36 -6.58 4.18 -1.47
N ALA A 37 -5.91 5.11 -0.79
CA ALA A 37 -6.56 6.19 -0.03
C ALA A 37 -7.42 7.07 -0.95
N GLY A 38 -6.88 7.50 -2.10
CA GLY A 38 -7.63 8.29 -3.08
C GLY A 38 -8.89 7.57 -3.55
N ARG A 39 -8.75 6.29 -3.92
CA ARG A 39 -9.88 5.45 -4.31
C ARG A 39 -10.95 5.33 -3.22
N ILE A 40 -10.55 5.12 -1.97
CA ILE A 40 -11.49 5.02 -0.84
C ILE A 40 -12.27 6.32 -0.66
N LEU A 41 -11.59 7.47 -0.73
CA LEU A 41 -12.25 8.78 -0.60
C LEU A 41 -13.21 9.06 -1.76
N GLU A 42 -12.88 8.62 -2.97
CA GLU A 42 -13.79 8.69 -4.12
C GLU A 42 -15.05 7.82 -3.94
N GLU A 43 -14.89 6.60 -3.41
CA GLU A 43 -15.99 5.63 -3.26
C GLU A 43 -16.86 5.89 -2.01
N GLN A 44 -16.28 6.34 -0.90
CA GLN A 44 -16.94 6.43 0.41
C GLN A 44 -17.17 7.86 0.88
N GLY A 45 -16.61 8.85 0.18
CA GLY A 45 -16.64 10.25 0.58
C GLY A 45 -15.57 10.60 1.62
N PRO A 46 -15.62 11.83 2.17
CA PRO A 46 -14.63 12.31 3.13
C PRO A 46 -14.60 11.46 4.40
N LEU A 47 -13.40 10.99 4.77
CA LEU A 47 -13.12 10.31 6.02
C LEU A 47 -12.11 11.14 6.82
N ASN A 48 -12.08 10.96 8.14
CA ASN A 48 -10.97 11.51 8.91
C ASN A 48 -9.68 10.69 8.69
N ASP A 49 -8.52 11.29 8.96
CA ASP A 49 -7.21 10.66 8.70
C ASP A 49 -7.04 9.31 9.40
N ARG A 50 -7.63 9.14 10.60
CA ARG A 50 -7.51 7.90 11.39
C ARG A 50 -8.36 6.79 10.79
N GLU A 51 -9.57 7.10 10.35
CA GLU A 51 -10.45 6.16 9.65
C GLU A 51 -9.86 5.75 8.30
N LEU A 52 -9.41 6.72 7.51
CA LEU A 52 -8.79 6.47 6.21
C LEU A 52 -7.56 5.56 6.35
N LYS A 53 -6.72 5.80 7.36
CA LYS A 53 -5.56 4.95 7.66
C LYS A 53 -5.94 3.49 7.88
N TRP A 54 -7.00 3.22 8.63
CA TRP A 54 -7.44 1.85 8.89
C TRP A 54 -8.12 1.21 7.68
N GLN A 55 -8.91 1.97 6.92
CA GLN A 55 -9.51 1.50 5.66
C GLN A 55 -8.43 1.10 4.65
N VAL A 56 -7.37 1.91 4.51
CA VAL A 56 -6.20 1.58 3.67
C VAL A 56 -5.51 0.32 4.20
N ALA A 57 -5.33 0.20 5.52
CA ALA A 57 -4.72 -0.99 6.12
C ALA A 57 -5.55 -2.27 5.84
N LEU A 58 -6.87 -2.17 5.88
CA LEU A 58 -7.78 -3.29 5.58
C LEU A 58 -7.62 -3.78 4.14
N GLN A 59 -7.46 -2.87 3.18
CA GLN A 59 -7.24 -3.22 1.77
C GLN A 59 -5.90 -3.93 1.54
N ILE A 60 -4.84 -3.52 2.25
CA ILE A 60 -3.49 -4.07 2.04
C ILE A 60 -3.28 -5.37 2.81
N TYR A 61 -3.82 -5.48 4.03
CA TYR A 61 -3.48 -6.54 4.98
C TYR A 61 -4.67 -7.41 5.41
N GLY A 62 -5.90 -7.08 4.98
CA GLY A 62 -7.12 -7.75 5.43
C GLY A 62 -7.34 -9.17 4.91
N SER A 63 -6.42 -9.70 4.09
CA SER A 63 -6.45 -11.10 3.65
C SER A 63 -6.06 -12.08 4.76
N ASP A 64 -5.23 -11.66 5.71
CA ASP A 64 -4.90 -12.46 6.90
C ASP A 64 -5.97 -12.25 7.99
N PRO A 65 -6.65 -13.32 8.47
CA PRO A 65 -7.75 -13.18 9.43
C PRO A 65 -7.35 -12.53 10.75
N ARG A 66 -6.15 -12.79 11.26
CA ARG A 66 -5.68 -12.22 12.54
C ARG A 66 -5.41 -10.73 12.39
N THR A 67 -4.74 -10.35 11.30
CA THR A 67 -4.43 -8.96 10.98
C THR A 67 -5.72 -8.17 10.73
N ARG A 68 -6.67 -8.76 9.99
CA ARG A 68 -8.00 -8.19 9.79
C ARG A 68 -8.70 -7.89 11.11
N GLN A 69 -8.71 -8.84 12.05
CA GLN A 69 -9.33 -8.64 13.36
C GLN A 69 -8.71 -7.46 14.12
N LEU A 70 -7.38 -7.32 14.11
CA LEU A 70 -6.69 -6.18 14.73
C LEU A 70 -7.06 -4.84 14.08
N ILE A 71 -7.22 -4.83 12.75
CA ILE A 71 -7.62 -3.64 12.01
C ILE A 71 -9.07 -3.26 12.35
N GLU A 72 -9.99 -4.22 12.35
CA GLU A 72 -11.40 -3.99 12.67
C GLU A 72 -11.59 -3.48 14.11
N GLN A 73 -10.78 -3.99 15.06
CA GLN A 73 -10.73 -3.44 16.43
C GLN A 73 -10.27 -1.98 16.44
N GLY A 74 -9.19 -1.66 15.74
CA GLY A 74 -8.69 -0.29 15.64
C GLY A 74 -9.65 0.67 14.93
N MET A 75 -10.48 0.17 14.01
CA MET A 75 -11.55 0.94 13.37
C MET A 75 -12.67 1.27 14.36
N ALA A 76 -13.10 0.30 15.17
CA ALA A 76 -14.13 0.52 16.18
C ALA A 76 -13.72 1.62 17.19
N ASP A 77 -12.42 1.74 17.49
CA ASP A 77 -11.88 2.76 18.39
C ASP A 77 -11.87 4.19 17.80
N VAL A 78 -11.96 4.35 16.48
CA VAL A 78 -11.84 5.67 15.82
C VAL A 78 -13.11 6.16 15.15
N SER A 79 -14.11 5.29 14.97
CA SER A 79 -15.42 5.61 14.40
C SER A 79 -16.50 5.83 15.48
N GLY A 80 -16.11 5.93 16.76
CA GLY A 80 -16.97 6.24 17.91
C GLY A 80 -16.98 7.71 18.29
#